data_AF-A0A7M5V216-F1
#
_entry.id   AF-A0A7M5V216-F1
#
_cell.length_a   1.000
_cell.length_b   1.000
_cell.length_c   1.000
_cell.angle_alpha   90.00
_cell.angle_beta   90.00
_cell.angle_gamma   90.00
#
_symmetry.space_group_name_H-M   'P 1'
#
loop_
_entity.id
_entity.type
_entity.pdbx_description
1 polymer ?
#
loop_
_entity_poly.entity_id
_entity_poly.type
_entity_poly.pdbx_seq_one_letter_code
_entity_poly.pdbx_strand_id
1 'polypeptide(L)'
;GIQGAAQCEGEFGSIPVTEVEAGDRLKVGWVSNNHGGGFARIALVPWNERKNAQSYKNNVMKFACYGHDERPGRYGSGDCKHPCNGRPGCEYQSDPSDFERYDTTIGIPTNLKDGFYSLQASMIVGNGGVYNSCAKLKVTGGSPSFTCSSSKTPVSYNCRTALSKDISPIKSGTKRGNFCYGLDGKVGTVDDYMTDVPINVDCDPRASCSQSTARSRCQSEFPSMLKIITSSSNPRQPNCPVYKVLPNL
;
A
#
# COMPACT_ATOMS: atom_id res chain seq x y z
N GLY A 1 -6.37 -29.03 -10.25
CA GLY A 1 -5.11 -28.27 -10.25
C GLY A 1 -5.41 -26.85 -9.86
N ILE A 2 -4.72 -26.32 -8.85
CA ILE A 2 -5.06 -25.07 -8.15
C ILE A 2 -4.94 -23.91 -9.15
N GLN A 3 -6.07 -23.30 -9.53
CA GLN A 3 -6.08 -21.97 -10.15
C GLN A 3 -5.45 -21.01 -9.13
N GLY A 4 -4.20 -20.62 -9.39
CA GLY A 4 -3.46 -19.71 -8.53
C GLY A 4 -4.20 -18.38 -8.42
N ALA A 5 -4.53 -17.98 -7.19
CA ALA A 5 -5.07 -16.64 -6.93
C ALA A 5 -4.15 -15.59 -7.56
N ALA A 6 -4.72 -14.67 -8.33
CA ALA A 6 -3.95 -13.63 -8.99
C ALA A 6 -3.13 -12.82 -7.96
N GLN A 7 -1.85 -12.61 -8.25
CA GLN A 7 -0.92 -11.92 -7.35
C GLN A 7 -1.11 -10.40 -7.38
N CYS A 8 -1.60 -9.89 -8.49
CA CYS A 8 -2.09 -8.53 -8.66
C CYS A 8 -3.50 -8.63 -9.25
N GLU A 9 -4.30 -7.58 -9.11
CA GLU A 9 -5.47 -7.37 -9.97
C GLU A 9 -5.06 -7.48 -11.46
N GLY A 10 -6.00 -7.85 -12.34
CA GLY A 10 -5.69 -8.01 -13.76
C GLY A 10 -5.12 -6.72 -14.36
N GLU A 11 -4.01 -6.82 -15.08
CA GLU A 11 -3.38 -5.70 -15.78
C GLU A 11 -4.19 -5.38 -17.04
N PHE A 12 -4.87 -4.24 -17.10
CA PHE A 12 -5.64 -3.82 -18.27
C PHE A 12 -5.13 -2.47 -18.81
N GLY A 13 -4.51 -2.48 -20.00
CA GLY A 13 -4.03 -1.28 -20.67
C GLY A 13 -2.69 -0.75 -20.14
N SER A 14 -2.42 0.55 -20.33
CA SER A 14 -1.19 1.20 -19.87
C SER A 14 -1.15 1.29 -18.35
N ILE A 15 -0.10 0.73 -17.75
CA ILE A 15 0.08 0.71 -16.29
C ILE A 15 0.70 2.04 -15.85
N PRO A 16 0.05 2.81 -14.96
CA PRO A 16 0.61 4.06 -14.43
C PRO A 16 1.92 3.78 -13.69
N VAL A 17 2.90 4.69 -13.82
CA VAL A 17 4.20 4.58 -13.15
C VAL A 17 4.39 5.72 -12.18
N THR A 18 4.72 5.38 -10.94
CA THR A 18 5.19 6.34 -9.93
C THR A 18 6.71 6.37 -9.98
N GLU A 19 7.30 7.53 -10.25
CA GLU A 19 8.75 7.72 -10.23
C GLU A 19 9.20 8.08 -8.81
N VAL A 20 10.22 7.39 -8.31
CA VAL A 20 10.71 7.52 -6.93
C VAL A 20 12.23 7.33 -6.89
N GLU A 21 12.90 7.98 -5.96
CA GLU A 21 14.29 7.77 -5.64
C GLU A 21 14.46 6.79 -4.47
N ALA A 22 15.57 6.06 -4.47
CA ALA A 22 15.92 5.21 -3.35
C ALA A 22 16.16 6.08 -2.10
N GLY A 23 15.53 5.75 -0.98
CA GLY A 23 15.48 6.59 0.22
C GLY A 23 14.24 7.47 0.33
N ASP A 24 13.45 7.64 -0.73
CA ASP A 24 12.20 8.40 -0.66
C ASP A 24 11.21 7.79 0.34
N ARG A 25 10.42 8.66 0.97
CA ARG A 25 9.25 8.24 1.76
C ARG A 25 7.98 8.32 0.92
N LEU A 26 7.24 7.22 0.86
CA LEU A 26 5.95 7.12 0.18
C LEU A 26 4.82 6.87 1.15
N LYS A 27 3.70 7.56 0.95
CA LYS A 27 2.39 7.20 1.45
C LYS A 27 1.76 6.17 0.50
N VAL A 28 1.38 5.02 1.04
CA VAL A 28 0.67 3.94 0.35
C VAL A 28 -0.72 3.90 0.96
N GLY A 29 -1.79 3.91 0.16
CA GLY A 29 -3.12 3.78 0.72
C GLY A 29 -4.07 3.01 -0.15
N TRP A 30 -5.23 2.76 0.45
CA TRP A 30 -6.24 1.87 -0.07
C TRP A 30 -7.63 2.45 0.21
N VAL A 31 -8.55 2.19 -0.71
CA VAL A 31 -9.95 2.59 -0.55
C VAL A 31 -10.60 1.74 0.54
N SER A 32 -11.46 2.34 1.37
CA SER A 32 -12.20 1.64 2.43
C SER A 32 -13.18 0.60 1.86
N ASN A 33 -13.79 0.87 0.71
CA ASN A 33 -14.83 0.01 0.11
C ASN A 33 -15.94 -0.39 1.07
N ASN A 34 -16.28 0.50 2.01
CA ASN A 34 -17.21 0.22 3.10
C ASN A 34 -16.77 -0.92 4.04
N HIS A 35 -15.53 -1.40 3.95
CA HIS A 35 -14.93 -2.30 4.91
C HIS A 35 -14.10 -1.50 5.92
N GLY A 36 -14.08 -1.94 7.16
CA GLY A 36 -13.27 -1.39 8.23
C GLY A 36 -12.59 -2.49 9.01
N GLY A 37 -11.40 -2.19 9.52
CA GLY A 37 -10.58 -3.14 10.26
C GLY A 37 -9.94 -4.21 9.37
N GLY A 38 -8.83 -4.75 9.87
CA GLY A 38 -8.10 -5.83 9.22
C GLY A 38 -6.62 -5.51 9.03
N PHE A 39 -5.99 -6.15 8.04
CA PHE A 39 -4.55 -6.16 7.87
C PHE A 39 -4.15 -5.97 6.42
N ALA A 40 -3.06 -5.25 6.19
CA ALA A 40 -2.39 -5.16 4.91
C ALA A 40 -0.95 -5.66 5.04
N ARG A 41 -0.49 -6.44 4.07
CA ARG A 41 0.92 -6.79 3.87
C ARG A 41 1.45 -6.03 2.67
N ILE A 42 2.49 -5.26 2.86
CA ILE A 42 3.20 -4.52 1.83
C ILE A 42 4.47 -5.25 1.45
N ALA A 43 4.63 -5.57 0.17
CA ALA A 43 5.79 -6.26 -0.37
C ALA A 43 6.26 -5.58 -1.67
N LEU A 44 7.57 -5.65 -1.93
CA LEU A 44 8.19 -5.02 -3.09
C LEU A 44 9.07 -6.02 -3.81
N VAL A 45 8.87 -6.18 -5.12
CA VAL A 45 9.66 -7.10 -5.95
C VAL A 45 10.07 -6.42 -7.25
N PRO A 46 11.18 -6.85 -7.88
CA PRO A 46 11.49 -6.46 -9.26
C PRO A 46 10.33 -6.74 -10.21
N TRP A 47 10.10 -5.88 -11.21
CA TRP A 47 8.94 -5.98 -12.10
C TRP A 47 8.85 -7.30 -12.88
N ASN A 48 9.98 -7.92 -13.20
CA ASN A 48 10.03 -9.24 -13.82
C ASN A 48 9.55 -10.38 -12.90
N GLU A 49 9.52 -10.17 -11.58
CA GLU A 49 9.02 -11.13 -10.59
C GLU A 49 7.57 -10.88 -10.17
N ARG A 50 6.89 -9.88 -10.72
CA ARG A 50 5.55 -9.45 -10.27
C ARG A 50 4.45 -10.52 -10.36
N LYS A 51 4.68 -11.59 -11.12
CA LYS A 51 3.75 -12.74 -11.26
C LYS A 51 4.11 -13.90 -10.31
N ASN A 52 5.21 -13.80 -9.57
CA ASN A 52 5.69 -14.83 -8.65
C ASN A 52 5.19 -14.55 -7.22
N ALA A 53 4.27 -15.38 -6.75
CA ALA A 53 3.71 -15.29 -5.40
C ALA A 53 4.78 -15.40 -4.30
N GLN A 54 5.77 -16.27 -4.50
CA GLN A 54 6.80 -16.53 -3.51
C GLN A 54 7.77 -15.35 -3.40
N SER A 55 8.03 -14.63 -4.50
CA SER A 55 8.83 -13.41 -4.47
C SER A 55 8.24 -12.38 -3.53
N TYR A 56 6.92 -12.13 -3.59
CA TYR A 56 6.28 -11.20 -2.64
C TYR A 56 6.32 -11.70 -1.20
N LYS A 57 6.14 -13.01 -0.96
CA LYS A 57 6.27 -13.58 0.39
C LYS A 57 7.68 -13.41 0.95
N ASN A 58 8.70 -13.46 0.11
CA ASN A 58 10.09 -13.36 0.53
C ASN A 58 10.59 -11.91 0.66
N ASN A 59 9.84 -10.94 0.15
CA ASN A 59 10.25 -9.53 0.10
C ASN A 59 9.20 -8.61 0.75
N VAL A 60 8.76 -8.97 1.96
CA VAL A 60 7.84 -8.13 2.74
C VAL A 60 8.59 -6.94 3.30
N MET A 61 8.02 -5.76 3.09
CA MET A 61 8.51 -4.50 3.66
C MET A 61 7.89 -4.25 5.03
N LYS A 62 6.55 -4.36 5.13
CA LYS A 62 5.76 -3.92 6.28
C LYS A 62 4.42 -4.67 6.35
N PHE A 63 3.91 -4.90 7.56
CA PHE A 63 2.47 -5.11 7.77
C PHE A 63 1.85 -3.81 8.26
N ALA A 64 0.61 -3.51 7.91
CA ALA A 64 -0.11 -2.34 8.41
C ALA A 64 -1.53 -2.75 8.82
N CYS A 65 -2.15 -1.95 9.68
CA CYS A 65 -3.58 -2.12 9.96
C CYS A 65 -4.40 -1.49 8.86
N TYR A 66 -5.47 -2.16 8.49
CA TYR A 66 -6.46 -1.60 7.60
C TYR A 66 -7.45 -0.80 8.45
N GLY A 67 -7.51 0.51 8.24
CA GLY A 67 -8.15 1.45 9.16
C GLY A 67 -9.55 1.06 9.62
N HIS A 68 -9.87 1.49 10.85
CA HIS A 68 -11.21 1.36 11.42
C HIS A 68 -11.84 2.75 11.59
N ASP A 69 -13.16 2.85 11.43
CA ASP A 69 -13.91 4.06 11.75
C ASP A 69 -14.29 4.03 13.21
N GLU A 70 -13.83 5.04 13.95
CA GLU A 70 -14.05 5.21 15.39
C GLU A 70 -15.41 5.83 15.71
N ARG A 71 -16.23 6.19 14.70
CA ARG A 71 -17.56 6.76 14.95
C ARG A 71 -18.50 5.74 15.64
N PRO A 72 -19.29 6.16 16.65
CA PRO A 72 -20.21 5.28 17.35
C PRO A 72 -21.17 4.52 16.42
N GLY A 73 -21.32 3.21 16.61
CA GLY A 73 -22.25 2.34 15.86
C GLY A 73 -21.80 1.96 14.44
N ARG A 74 -20.59 2.32 14.02
CA ARG A 74 -20.00 1.92 12.73
C ARG A 74 -19.04 0.73 12.94
N TYR A 75 -19.04 -0.20 11.99
CA TYR A 75 -18.22 -1.43 11.94
C TYR A 75 -18.37 -2.48 13.04
N GLY A 76 -19.47 -2.50 13.80
CA GLY A 76 -19.79 -3.67 14.66
C GLY A 76 -19.83 -5.01 13.91
N SER A 77 -19.96 -4.97 12.57
CA SER A 77 -19.96 -6.13 11.67
C SER A 77 -18.88 -6.10 10.57
N GLY A 78 -17.96 -5.13 10.57
CA GLY A 78 -16.91 -4.97 9.54
C GLY A 78 -17.30 -4.26 8.25
N ASP A 79 -18.59 -3.96 8.08
CA ASP A 79 -19.11 -3.18 6.95
C ASP A 79 -19.75 -1.85 7.42
N CYS A 80 -19.63 -0.78 6.63
CA CYS A 80 -20.20 0.54 6.89
C CYS A 80 -21.20 0.95 5.77
N LYS A 81 -22.26 1.68 6.11
CA LYS A 81 -23.17 2.27 5.11
C LYS A 81 -22.61 3.58 4.56
N HIS A 82 -22.29 3.65 3.28
CA HIS A 82 -21.77 4.85 2.59
C HIS A 82 -22.65 6.12 2.85
N PRO A 83 -22.09 7.34 2.92
CA PRO A 83 -20.68 7.72 2.83
C PRO A 83 -19.94 7.50 4.15
N CYS A 84 -18.95 6.62 4.10
CA CYS A 84 -18.01 6.44 5.18
C CYS A 84 -16.93 7.51 4.95
N ASN A 85 -17.06 8.65 5.62
CA ASN A 85 -15.93 9.54 5.85
C ASN A 85 -14.97 8.76 6.76
N GLY A 86 -14.14 7.89 6.17
CA GLY A 86 -12.95 7.39 6.86
C GLY A 86 -12.12 8.61 7.32
N ARG A 87 -11.26 8.42 8.33
CA ARG A 87 -10.36 9.46 8.86
C ARG A 87 -9.86 10.40 7.75
N PRO A 88 -9.77 11.72 8.01
CA PRO A 88 -9.54 12.74 6.98
C PRO A 88 -8.41 12.30 6.05
N GLY A 89 -8.69 12.31 4.75
CA GLY A 89 -7.61 12.11 3.78
C GLY A 89 -6.63 13.24 3.87
N CYS A 90 -5.41 12.98 3.40
CA CYS A 90 -4.31 13.95 3.32
C CYS A 90 -3.54 14.22 4.61
N GLU A 91 -3.97 13.69 5.75
CA GLU A 91 -3.00 13.47 6.82
C GLU A 91 -2.20 12.22 6.46
N TYR A 92 -0.87 12.29 6.47
CA TYR A 92 -0.01 11.10 6.43
C TYR A 92 0.23 10.61 7.85
N GLN A 93 0.72 9.38 8.01
CA GLN A 93 1.08 8.85 9.32
C GLN A 93 2.27 9.65 9.91
N SER A 94 1.97 10.65 10.73
CA SER A 94 2.96 11.46 11.47
C SER A 94 3.18 10.95 12.90
N ASP A 95 2.24 10.16 13.42
CA ASP A 95 2.34 9.50 14.72
C ASP A 95 2.69 8.02 14.51
N PRO A 96 3.84 7.52 15.04
CA PRO A 96 4.24 6.14 14.91
C PRO A 96 3.34 5.16 15.68
N SER A 97 2.43 5.63 16.53
CA SER A 97 1.43 4.81 17.22
C SER A 97 0.07 4.77 16.50
N ASP A 98 -0.11 5.60 15.48
CA ASP A 98 -1.35 5.66 14.71
C ASP A 98 -1.36 4.66 13.55
N PHE A 99 -1.58 3.40 13.86
CA PHE A 99 -1.55 2.31 12.87
C PHE A 99 -2.85 2.11 12.11
N GLU A 100 -3.96 2.65 12.61
CA GLU A 100 -5.33 2.31 12.23
C GLU A 100 -5.86 3.24 11.14
N ARG A 101 -5.18 3.23 9.98
CA ARG A 101 -5.40 4.17 8.89
C ARG A 101 -5.74 3.45 7.58
N TYR A 102 -6.33 4.20 6.64
CA TYR A 102 -6.53 3.73 5.26
C TYR A 102 -5.31 3.99 4.36
N ASP A 103 -4.19 4.31 5.02
CA ASP A 103 -2.89 4.53 4.45
C ASP A 103 -1.81 4.06 5.44
N THR A 104 -0.61 3.91 4.93
CA THR A 104 0.60 3.78 5.72
C THR A 104 1.73 4.48 4.98
N THR A 105 2.87 4.64 5.62
CA THR A 105 4.08 5.08 4.93
C THR A 105 5.12 3.99 4.86
N ILE A 106 5.94 4.04 3.81
CA ILE A 106 7.11 3.18 3.61
C ILE A 106 8.30 4.02 3.15
N GLY A 107 9.51 3.67 3.57
CA GLY A 107 10.73 4.10 2.89
C GLY A 107 11.03 3.23 1.67
N ILE A 108 11.54 3.81 0.58
CA ILE A 108 12.08 3.07 -0.56
C ILE A 108 13.49 2.59 -0.22
N PRO A 109 13.79 1.27 -0.29
CA PRO A 109 15.08 0.77 0.12
C PRO A 109 16.26 1.36 -0.69
N THR A 110 17.32 1.74 0.00
CA THR A 110 18.51 2.40 -0.57
C THR A 110 19.42 1.45 -1.35
N ASN A 111 19.25 0.14 -1.16
CA ASN A 111 20.02 -0.90 -1.85
C ASN A 111 19.37 -1.46 -3.11
N LEU A 112 18.27 -0.87 -3.58
CA LEU A 112 17.65 -1.29 -4.82
C LEU A 112 18.53 -0.94 -6.03
N LYS A 113 18.38 -1.72 -7.10
CA LYS A 113 18.96 -1.37 -8.40
C LYS A 113 17.96 -0.47 -9.12
N ASP A 114 18.46 0.50 -9.87
CA ASP A 114 17.60 1.29 -10.75
C ASP A 114 16.78 0.39 -11.70
N GLY A 115 15.49 0.67 -11.79
CA GLY A 115 14.58 -0.12 -12.61
C GLY A 115 13.12 -0.08 -12.16
N PHE A 116 12.32 -0.95 -12.78
CA PHE A 116 10.91 -1.07 -12.46
C PHE A 116 10.67 -2.11 -11.36
N TYR A 117 9.77 -1.76 -10.44
CA TYR A 117 9.36 -2.59 -9.32
C TYR A 117 7.84 -2.68 -9.22
N SER A 118 7.36 -3.76 -8.62
CA SER A 118 5.96 -3.95 -8.26
C SER A 118 5.80 -3.87 -6.75
N LEU A 119 5.03 -2.89 -6.29
CA LEU A 119 4.62 -2.74 -4.90
C LEU A 119 3.25 -3.38 -4.70
N GLN A 120 3.17 -4.47 -3.94
CA GLN A 120 1.93 -5.19 -3.68
C GLN A 120 1.38 -4.86 -2.28
N ALA A 121 0.08 -4.64 -2.21
CA ALA A 121 -0.73 -4.70 -1.00
C ALA A 121 -1.59 -5.96 -1.02
N SER A 122 -1.37 -6.88 -0.07
CA SER A 122 -2.23 -8.04 0.18
C SER A 122 -3.05 -7.79 1.44
N MET A 123 -4.36 -7.67 1.31
CA MET A 123 -5.24 -7.11 2.33
C MET A 123 -6.30 -8.12 2.77
N ILE A 124 -6.55 -8.19 4.07
CA ILE A 124 -7.71 -8.83 4.69
C ILE A 124 -8.54 -7.69 5.27
N VAL A 125 -9.79 -7.53 4.80
CA VAL A 125 -10.67 -6.41 5.15
C VAL A 125 -12.05 -6.93 5.49
N GLY A 126 -12.65 -6.42 6.58
CA GLY A 126 -13.98 -6.84 7.02
C GLY A 126 -14.15 -8.37 7.00
N ASN A 127 -15.32 -8.88 6.64
CA ASN A 127 -15.58 -10.35 6.62
C ASN A 127 -15.13 -11.03 5.32
N GLY A 128 -14.31 -10.35 4.53
CA GLY A 128 -13.96 -10.72 3.16
C GLY A 128 -12.85 -11.77 3.03
N GLY A 129 -12.46 -12.00 1.77
CA GLY A 129 -11.29 -12.80 1.41
C GLY A 129 -9.99 -12.01 1.48
N VAL A 130 -8.92 -12.57 0.89
CA VAL A 130 -7.68 -11.84 0.66
C VAL A 130 -7.79 -11.08 -0.66
N TYR A 131 -7.54 -9.78 -0.64
CA TYR A 131 -7.51 -8.91 -1.81
C TYR A 131 -6.07 -8.53 -2.13
N ASN A 132 -5.68 -8.55 -3.40
CA ASN A 132 -4.34 -8.13 -3.82
C ASN A 132 -4.45 -6.96 -4.78
N SER A 133 -3.67 -5.91 -4.53
CA SER A 133 -3.50 -4.78 -5.43
C SER A 133 -2.01 -4.50 -5.64
N CYS A 134 -1.64 -3.98 -6.81
CA CYS A 134 -0.24 -3.72 -7.14
C CYS A 134 -0.10 -2.34 -7.80
N ALA A 135 1.00 -1.66 -7.50
CA ALA A 135 1.41 -0.42 -8.17
C ALA A 135 2.79 -0.62 -8.82
N LYS A 136 3.02 0.05 -9.96
CA LYS A 136 4.30 0.04 -10.66
C LYS A 136 5.14 1.25 -10.26
N LEU A 137 6.32 0.98 -9.73
CA LEU A 137 7.31 2.00 -9.37
C LEU A 137 8.46 1.99 -10.38
N LYS A 138 9.03 3.15 -10.66
CA LYS A 138 10.34 3.29 -11.30
C LYS A 138 11.28 3.90 -10.27
N VAL A 139 12.22 3.08 -9.80
CA VAL A 139 13.20 3.45 -8.76
C VAL A 139 14.49 3.90 -9.41
N THR A 140 15.07 4.98 -8.92
CA THR A 140 16.40 5.50 -9.32
C THR A 140 17.28 5.84 -8.12
N GLY A 141 18.60 5.94 -8.31
CA GLY A 141 19.53 6.42 -7.29
C GLY A 141 19.87 5.41 -6.19
N GLY A 142 19.54 4.13 -6.39
CA GLY A 142 19.86 3.08 -5.42
C GLY A 142 21.29 2.54 -5.56
N SER A 143 21.80 1.90 -4.50
CA SER A 143 23.14 1.34 -4.42
C SER A 143 23.13 -0.18 -4.16
N PRO A 144 23.14 -1.01 -5.22
CA PRO A 144 23.11 -2.48 -5.09
C PRO A 144 24.32 -3.09 -4.38
N SER A 145 25.38 -2.31 -4.12
CA SER A 145 26.54 -2.75 -3.35
C SER A 145 26.23 -2.86 -1.85
N PHE A 146 25.19 -2.17 -1.37
CA PHE A 146 24.75 -2.27 0.02
C PHE A 146 24.11 -3.64 0.28
N THR A 147 24.63 -4.33 1.30
CA THR A 147 24.16 -5.66 1.69
C THR A 147 23.47 -5.57 3.04
N CYS A 148 22.14 -5.58 3.04
CA CYS A 148 21.34 -5.63 4.26
C CYS A 148 20.61 -6.97 4.34
N SER A 149 21.00 -7.79 5.31
CA SER A 149 20.24 -8.98 5.66
C SER A 149 19.45 -8.73 6.94
N SER A 150 18.21 -9.19 6.97
CA SER A 150 17.40 -9.20 8.19
C SER A 150 16.84 -10.59 8.39
N SER A 151 17.29 -11.26 9.45
CA SER A 151 16.67 -12.51 9.91
C SER A 151 15.36 -12.27 10.68
N LYS A 152 15.03 -11.00 10.96
CA LYS A 152 13.83 -10.64 11.72
C LYS A 152 12.60 -10.79 10.83
N THR A 153 11.54 -11.37 11.40
CA THR A 153 10.22 -11.32 10.78
C THR A 153 9.74 -9.87 10.67
N PRO A 154 8.97 -9.52 9.63
CA PRO A 154 8.36 -8.20 9.56
C PRO A 154 7.45 -7.99 10.78
N VAL A 155 7.54 -6.83 11.41
CA VAL A 155 6.69 -6.48 12.56
C VAL A 155 5.24 -6.47 12.11
N SER A 156 4.38 -7.18 12.84
CA SER A 156 2.94 -7.13 12.67
C SER A 156 2.32 -6.34 13.81
N TYR A 157 1.45 -5.39 13.49
CA TYR A 157 0.76 -4.57 14.48
C TYR A 157 -0.49 -5.27 15.01
N ASN A 158 -0.90 -4.92 16.23
CA ASN A 158 -2.17 -5.34 16.80
C ASN A 158 -3.27 -4.47 16.23
N CYS A 159 -3.94 -4.98 15.21
CA CYS A 159 -5.00 -4.24 14.53
C CYS A 159 -6.36 -4.54 15.14
N ARG A 160 -7.25 -3.55 15.13
CA ARG A 160 -8.67 -3.80 15.35
C ARG A 160 -9.17 -4.67 14.22
N THR A 161 -9.51 -5.90 14.57
CA THR A 161 -10.23 -6.78 13.67
C THR A 161 -11.70 -6.41 13.78
N ALA A 162 -12.33 -6.12 12.65
CA ALA A 162 -13.75 -6.40 12.54
C ALA A 162 -13.94 -7.93 12.60
N LEU A 163 -15.09 -8.50 12.22
CA LEU A 163 -15.26 -9.96 12.08
C LEU A 163 -14.39 -10.57 10.94
N SER A 164 -13.24 -9.97 10.66
CA SER A 164 -12.26 -10.36 9.67
C SER A 164 -11.54 -11.64 10.01
N LYS A 165 -11.14 -12.33 8.96
CA LYS A 165 -10.24 -13.48 9.08
C LYS A 165 -8.97 -13.06 9.81
N ASP A 166 -8.40 -14.00 10.55
CA ASP A 166 -7.09 -13.85 11.18
C ASP A 166 -6.01 -13.42 10.15
N ILE A 167 -4.92 -12.82 10.59
CA ILE A 167 -3.82 -12.35 9.73
C ILE A 167 -3.05 -13.48 9.03
N SER A 168 -3.16 -14.72 9.51
CA SER A 168 -2.42 -15.89 9.01
C SER A 168 -2.42 -16.09 7.49
N PRO A 169 -3.51 -15.88 6.73
CA PRO A 169 -3.53 -16.05 5.28
C PRO A 169 -2.51 -15.16 4.53
N ILE A 170 -2.21 -13.97 5.07
CA ILE A 170 -1.22 -13.05 4.46
C ILE A 170 0.14 -13.09 5.16
N LYS A 171 0.20 -13.53 6.43
CA LYS A 171 1.44 -13.58 7.24
C LYS A 171 2.21 -14.89 7.10
N SER A 172 1.53 -16.02 6.92
CA SER A 172 2.17 -17.35 6.95
C SER A 172 3.21 -17.52 5.83
N GLY A 173 4.40 -17.99 6.22
CA GLY A 173 5.52 -18.24 5.30
C GLY A 173 6.15 -16.97 4.70
N THR A 174 5.87 -15.79 5.27
CA THR A 174 6.49 -14.53 4.84
C THR A 174 7.86 -14.31 5.48
N LYS A 175 8.73 -13.61 4.76
CA LYS A 175 10.04 -13.16 5.21
C LYS A 175 10.20 -11.68 4.90
N ARG A 176 10.95 -10.98 5.75
CA ARG A 176 11.38 -9.61 5.48
C ARG A 176 12.35 -9.63 4.29
N GLY A 177 12.19 -8.68 3.38
CA GLY A 177 13.13 -8.50 2.28
C GLY A 177 14.50 -8.03 2.78
N ASN A 178 15.53 -8.32 2.00
CA ASN A 178 16.90 -7.86 2.24
C ASN A 178 17.04 -6.38 1.82
N PHE A 179 16.41 -5.51 2.60
CA PHE A 179 16.29 -4.08 2.33
C PHE A 179 17.16 -3.27 3.29
N CYS A 180 17.88 -2.29 2.73
CA CYS A 180 18.53 -1.21 3.46
C CYS A 180 17.60 0.01 3.48
N TYR A 181 17.45 0.65 4.63
CA TYR A 181 16.66 1.89 4.74
C TYR A 181 17.53 3.09 5.18
N GLY A 182 18.74 2.85 5.69
CA GLY A 182 19.71 3.92 5.93
C GLY A 182 20.40 4.37 4.63
N LEU A 183 20.64 5.69 4.50
CA LEU A 183 21.43 6.27 3.40
C LEU A 183 22.90 5.78 3.41
N ASP A 184 23.38 5.30 4.55
CA ASP A 184 24.71 4.72 4.76
C ASP A 184 24.74 3.18 4.57
N GLY A 185 23.69 2.60 3.98
CA GLY A 185 23.59 1.16 3.76
C GLY A 185 23.30 0.36 5.04
N LYS A 186 22.80 0.99 6.10
CA LYS A 186 22.32 0.28 7.30
C LYS A 186 20.96 -0.39 7.06
N VAL A 187 20.77 -1.52 7.73
CA VAL A 187 19.53 -2.34 7.65
C VAL A 187 18.29 -1.50 8.00
N GLY A 188 18.39 -0.63 9.02
CA GLY A 188 17.31 0.25 9.45
C GLY A 188 15.95 -0.43 9.62
N THR A 189 14.89 0.36 9.61
CA THR A 189 13.50 -0.07 9.53
C THR A 189 12.81 0.65 8.38
N VAL A 190 11.77 0.02 7.82
CA VAL A 190 10.90 0.62 6.78
C VAL A 190 10.23 1.92 7.24
N ASP A 191 10.23 2.12 8.55
CA ASP A 191 9.63 3.23 9.28
C ASP A 191 10.69 4.17 9.88
N ASP A 192 11.97 3.93 9.63
CA ASP A 192 12.99 4.93 9.92
C ASP A 192 12.63 6.16 9.08
N TYR A 193 12.64 7.33 9.71
CA TYR A 193 12.16 8.59 9.11
C TYR A 193 10.62 8.69 8.94
N MET A 194 9.85 7.95 9.75
CA MET A 194 8.39 8.09 9.85
C MET A 194 7.87 9.48 10.27
N THR A 195 8.74 10.42 10.58
CA THR A 195 8.38 11.83 10.81
C THR A 195 8.51 12.71 9.56
N ASP A 196 9.24 12.26 8.54
CA ASP A 196 9.60 13.09 7.37
C ASP A 196 8.43 13.21 6.39
N VAL A 197 8.26 14.33 5.71
CA VAL A 197 7.08 14.48 4.82
C VAL A 197 7.19 13.53 3.60
N PRO A 198 6.21 12.63 3.35
CA PRO A 198 6.23 11.78 2.15
C PRO A 198 6.18 12.62 0.87
N ILE A 199 6.88 12.20 -0.19
CA ILE A 199 6.93 12.95 -1.46
C ILE A 199 5.56 13.05 -2.14
N ASN A 200 4.64 12.16 -1.78
CA ASN A 200 3.27 12.09 -2.26
C ASN A 200 2.27 12.44 -1.14
N VAL A 201 2.67 13.29 -0.20
CA VAL A 201 1.85 13.75 0.94
C VAL A 201 0.50 14.31 0.48
N ASP A 202 0.51 15.07 -0.61
CA ASP A 202 -0.70 15.67 -1.18
C ASP A 202 -1.49 14.69 -2.05
N CYS A 203 -1.05 13.44 -2.25
CA CYS A 203 -1.83 12.48 -3.01
C CYS A 203 -2.81 11.78 -2.09
N ASP A 204 -4.14 11.92 -2.28
CA ASP A 204 -5.11 11.05 -1.59
C ASP A 204 -5.25 9.74 -2.40
N PRO A 205 -4.73 8.60 -1.91
CA PRO A 205 -4.82 7.31 -2.61
C PRO A 205 -6.27 6.80 -2.73
N ARG A 206 -7.21 7.41 -1.99
CA ARG A 206 -8.66 7.12 -2.07
C ARG A 206 -9.36 8.01 -3.09
N ALA A 207 -8.72 9.04 -3.63
CA ALA A 207 -9.40 10.05 -4.44
C ALA A 207 -9.74 9.62 -5.86
N SER A 208 -9.04 8.63 -6.45
CA SER A 208 -9.32 8.21 -7.83
C SER A 208 -8.82 6.81 -8.17
N CYS A 209 -9.40 6.24 -9.23
CA CYS A 209 -8.96 4.98 -9.84
C CYS A 209 -7.71 5.13 -10.74
N SER A 210 -7.06 6.31 -10.76
CA SER A 210 -5.98 6.61 -11.72
C SER A 210 -4.70 5.79 -11.49
N GLN A 211 -4.50 5.32 -10.26
CA GLN A 211 -3.33 4.55 -9.85
C GLN A 211 -3.57 3.03 -9.87
N SER A 212 -4.80 2.57 -10.10
CA SER A 212 -5.12 1.14 -10.18
C SER A 212 -4.72 0.56 -11.53
N THR A 213 -4.17 -0.66 -11.51
CA THR A 213 -3.86 -1.43 -12.73
C THR A 213 -5.12 -2.01 -13.39
N ALA A 214 -6.27 -1.94 -12.71
CA ALA A 214 -7.61 -2.27 -13.20
C ALA A 214 -8.55 -1.04 -13.16
N ARG A 215 -8.07 0.10 -13.68
CA ARG A 215 -8.77 1.40 -13.65
C ARG A 215 -10.24 1.35 -14.07
N SER A 216 -10.57 0.66 -15.17
CA SER A 216 -11.95 0.56 -15.68
C SER A 216 -12.89 -0.14 -14.70
N ARG A 217 -12.42 -1.22 -14.06
CA ARG A 217 -13.17 -1.95 -13.04
C ARG A 217 -13.39 -1.12 -11.78
N CYS A 218 -12.34 -0.43 -11.32
CA CYS A 218 -12.45 0.52 -10.22
C CYS A 218 -13.49 1.62 -10.55
N GLN A 219 -13.48 2.17 -11.77
CA GLN A 219 -14.46 3.19 -12.16
C GLN A 219 -15.90 2.66 -12.21
N SER A 220 -16.12 1.42 -12.65
CA SER A 220 -17.45 0.81 -12.71
C SER A 220 -18.01 0.43 -11.34
N GLU A 221 -17.15 0.02 -10.40
CA GLU A 221 -17.55 -0.36 -9.04
C GLU A 221 -17.80 0.88 -8.16
N PHE A 222 -17.20 2.03 -8.50
CA PHE A 222 -17.24 3.25 -7.70
C PHE A 222 -17.65 4.51 -8.48
N PRO A 223 -18.82 4.55 -9.16
CA PRO A 223 -19.27 5.72 -9.92
C PRO A 223 -19.48 6.95 -9.02
N SER A 224 -19.72 6.79 -7.72
CA SER A 224 -19.87 7.85 -6.72
C SER A 224 -18.54 8.41 -6.20
N MET A 225 -17.42 7.67 -6.28
CA MET A 225 -16.08 8.18 -5.96
C MET A 225 -15.61 9.21 -7.00
N LEU A 226 -16.17 9.15 -8.22
CA LEU A 226 -15.96 10.13 -9.29
C LEU A 226 -16.79 11.40 -9.11
N LYS A 227 -17.88 11.38 -8.32
CA LYS A 227 -18.50 12.60 -7.83
C LYS A 227 -17.59 13.15 -6.75
N ILE A 228 -16.81 14.15 -7.13
CA ILE A 228 -15.84 14.84 -6.29
C ILE A 228 -16.47 15.13 -4.93
N ILE A 229 -16.01 14.46 -3.87
CA ILE A 229 -16.31 14.87 -2.50
C ILE A 229 -15.53 16.17 -2.29
N THR A 230 -16.13 17.31 -2.66
CA THR A 230 -15.60 18.67 -2.42
C THR A 230 -15.91 19.12 -1.00
N SER A 231 -15.79 18.22 -0.02
CA SER A 231 -16.01 18.60 1.37
C SER A 231 -14.84 19.44 1.83
N SER A 232 -15.09 20.66 2.30
CA SER A 232 -14.07 21.54 2.90
C SER A 232 -13.40 20.91 4.14
N SER A 233 -14.00 19.87 4.71
CA SER A 233 -13.47 19.06 5.82
C SER A 233 -12.77 17.76 5.39
N ASN A 234 -12.69 17.46 4.09
CA ASN A 234 -11.99 16.30 3.54
C ASN A 234 -11.19 16.75 2.31
N PRO A 235 -9.97 17.25 2.51
CA PRO A 235 -9.19 17.82 1.42
C PRO A 235 -8.84 16.70 0.43
N ARG A 236 -9.57 16.60 -0.68
CA ARG A 236 -9.02 15.97 -1.87
C ARG A 236 -7.98 16.91 -2.43
N GLN A 237 -6.78 16.40 -2.70
CA GLN A 237 -5.81 17.09 -3.52
C GLN A 237 -5.70 16.31 -4.85
N PRO A 238 -6.34 16.81 -5.93
CA PRO A 238 -6.45 16.11 -7.21
C PRO A 238 -5.15 16.04 -8.02
N ASN A 239 -4.12 16.81 -7.65
CA ASN A 239 -2.86 16.91 -8.37
C ASN A 239 -1.75 16.16 -7.64
N CYS A 240 -1.49 14.92 -8.07
CA CYS A 240 -0.38 14.12 -7.56
C CYS A 240 0.86 14.27 -8.48
N PRO A 241 1.92 14.99 -8.06
CA PRO A 241 3.03 15.37 -8.96
C PRO A 241 4.01 14.23 -9.28
N VAL A 242 3.94 13.10 -8.56
CA VAL A 242 4.87 11.96 -8.68
C VAL A 242 4.46 10.92 -9.75
N TYR A 243 3.42 11.21 -10.54
CA TYR A 243 2.88 10.27 -11.53
C TYR A 243 3.25 10.67 -12.97
N LYS A 244 3.68 9.68 -13.76
CA LYS A 244 3.76 9.77 -15.22
C LYS A 244 3.10 8.55 -15.87
N VAL A 245 2.29 8.76 -16.91
CA VAL A 245 1.89 7.67 -17.82
C VAL A 245 3.02 7.46 -18.80
N LEU A 246 3.66 6.30 -18.74
CA LEU A 246 4.58 5.91 -19.80
C LEU A 246 3.76 5.23 -20.91
N PRO A 247 3.97 5.60 -22.20
CA PRO A 247 3.38 4.86 -23.31
C PRO A 247 3.89 3.42 -23.29
N ASN A 248 3.01 2.48 -23.65
CA ASN A 248 3.24 1.04 -23.59
C ASN A 248 4.59 0.66 -24.24
N LEU A 249 5.43 -0.06 -23.48
CA LEU A 249 6.55 -0.85 -24.00
C LEU A 249 6.11 -2.32 -24.12
#